data_AF-A0A8C5B6J7-F1
#
_entry.id   AF-A0A8C5B6J7-F1
#
_cell.length_a   1.000
_cell.length_b   1.000
_cell.length_c   1.000
_cell.angle_alpha   90.00
_cell.angle_beta   90.00
_cell.angle_gamma   90.00
#
_symmetry.space_group_name_H-M   'P 1'
#
loop_
_entity.id
_entity.type
_entity.pdbx_description
1 polymer ?
#
loop_
_entity_poly.entity_id
_entity_poly.type
_entity_poly.pdbx_seq_one_letter_code
_entity_poly.pdbx_strand_id
1 'polypeptide(L)'
;MAGKLTTQGTGILLVTANVGSLFEDPENLQKTWLREFEQTVHSHKPHFIAVHCQEVGGKNCETSMAHVDSFIKELLSSDGLKEYSRARVYLDENYESKELFTVSTSTKNNIKYIAKKFKKVVGKETCSDTLESIPMLEKQKFPQDYFPECKWSRKGFIRTRWALADCAFDLVNIHLFHDASNLVALEKSPSVYSGTRQKALGYVLDWITDQRFEKLPYFVFGDFNFRLDTKQVIESLCSTATMQTVQAADTNEVDKLIFRESDNDRKVVLELEKKLFKYANQDVFRENNGTSVSHAIILFILLHLNLSDPDAYPTTGKQYMPTRCPAWCDRILMSATARDLVLKPENEERSIVYDNIGPNVCMGDHKPVFLSFRIAAGAGKPNANKHKCCVVQ
;
A
#
# COMPACT_ATOMS: atom_id res chain seq x y z
N MET A 1 -12.19 1.87 -46.80
CA MET A 1 -11.66 2.61 -45.64
C MET A 1 -11.28 1.60 -44.56
N ALA A 2 -9.99 1.36 -44.36
CA ALA A 2 -9.54 0.53 -43.25
C ALA A 2 -9.75 1.33 -41.96
N GLY A 3 -10.63 0.85 -41.08
CA GLY A 3 -10.82 1.44 -39.76
C GLY A 3 -9.48 1.51 -39.05
N LYS A 4 -9.06 2.71 -38.62
CA LYS A 4 -7.96 2.87 -37.68
C LYS A 4 -8.30 2.01 -36.46
N LEU A 5 -7.62 0.88 -36.31
CA LEU A 5 -7.52 0.18 -35.03
C LEU A 5 -6.92 1.20 -34.06
N THR A 6 -7.75 1.84 -33.25
CA THR A 6 -7.30 2.58 -32.09
C THR A 6 -6.55 1.58 -31.23
N THR A 7 -5.22 1.66 -31.21
CA THR A 7 -4.38 0.81 -30.37
C THR A 7 -4.74 1.09 -28.92
N GLN A 8 -5.57 0.22 -28.34
CA GLN A 8 -5.92 0.30 -26.92
C GLN A 8 -4.61 0.30 -26.12
N GLY A 9 -4.43 1.33 -25.28
CA GLY A 9 -3.22 1.51 -24.46
C GLY A 9 -2.92 0.30 -23.55
N THR A 10 -1.72 0.24 -22.99
CA THR A 10 -1.30 -0.87 -22.13
C THR A 10 -1.96 -0.78 -20.76
N GLY A 11 -2.79 -1.77 -20.43
CA GLY A 11 -3.45 -1.86 -19.12
C GLY A 11 -2.48 -2.20 -17.99
N ILE A 12 -2.53 -1.44 -16.91
CA ILE A 12 -1.71 -1.57 -15.71
C ILE A 12 -2.64 -1.85 -14.53
N LEU A 13 -2.22 -2.76 -13.65
CA LEU A 13 -2.82 -2.96 -12.33
C LEU A 13 -1.71 -2.92 -11.27
N LEU A 14 -1.74 -1.93 -10.39
CA LEU A 14 -0.87 -1.85 -9.22
C LEU A 14 -1.68 -2.29 -8.00
N VAL A 15 -1.14 -3.19 -7.19
CA VAL A 15 -1.81 -3.72 -6.00
C VAL A 15 -0.83 -3.63 -4.81
N THR A 16 -1.30 -3.12 -3.68
CA THR A 16 -0.61 -3.26 -2.39
C THR A 16 -1.45 -4.05 -1.40
N ALA A 17 -0.81 -4.89 -0.61
CA ALA A 17 -1.45 -5.60 0.50
C ALA A 17 -0.46 -5.91 1.64
N ASN A 18 -0.76 -5.44 2.85
CA ASN A 18 -0.22 -6.08 4.04
C ASN A 18 -0.89 -7.46 4.20
N VAL A 19 -0.10 -8.53 4.13
CA VAL A 19 -0.57 -9.93 4.08
C VAL A 19 -0.24 -10.71 5.35
N GLY A 20 0.18 -10.03 6.42
CA GLY A 20 0.64 -10.68 7.65
C GLY A 20 -0.34 -11.71 8.21
N SER A 21 -1.63 -11.38 8.24
CA SER A 21 -2.68 -12.27 8.74
C SER A 21 -2.94 -13.49 7.85
N LEU A 22 -2.59 -13.45 6.55
CA LEU A 22 -2.84 -14.59 5.64
C LEU A 22 -2.04 -15.82 6.07
N PHE A 23 -0.86 -15.60 6.65
CA PHE A 23 0.02 -16.67 7.10
C PHE A 23 -0.37 -17.24 8.47
N GLU A 24 -1.30 -16.60 9.18
CA GLU A 24 -1.88 -17.10 10.44
C GLU A 24 -3.10 -18.00 10.19
N ASP A 25 -3.78 -17.85 9.04
CA ASP A 25 -4.89 -18.69 8.60
C ASP A 25 -4.84 -18.97 7.07
N PRO A 26 -3.90 -19.83 6.62
CA PRO A 26 -3.75 -20.15 5.19
C PRO A 26 -4.96 -20.86 4.58
N GLU A 27 -5.73 -21.60 5.38
CA GLU A 27 -6.84 -22.42 4.87
C GLU A 27 -8.05 -21.58 4.48
N ASN A 28 -8.29 -20.44 5.16
CA ASN A 28 -9.44 -19.57 4.89
C ASN A 28 -9.03 -18.21 4.32
N LEU A 29 -8.16 -17.47 5.00
CA LEU A 29 -7.84 -16.09 4.61
C LEU A 29 -7.04 -16.05 3.30
N GLN A 30 -6.01 -16.87 3.15
CA GLN A 30 -5.22 -16.92 1.92
C GLN A 30 -6.07 -17.31 0.71
N LYS A 31 -6.91 -18.36 0.81
CA LYS A 31 -7.78 -18.78 -0.29
C LYS A 31 -8.79 -17.69 -0.67
N THR A 32 -9.38 -17.05 0.33
CA THR A 32 -10.30 -15.93 0.11
C THR A 32 -9.59 -14.77 -0.58
N TRP A 33 -8.41 -14.39 -0.10
CA TRP A 33 -7.60 -13.33 -0.69
C TRP A 33 -7.23 -13.62 -2.15
N LEU A 34 -6.76 -14.83 -2.44
CA LEU A 34 -6.40 -15.24 -3.80
C LEU A 34 -7.60 -15.17 -4.74
N ARG A 35 -8.78 -15.63 -4.31
CA ARG A 35 -10.01 -15.57 -5.10
C ARG A 35 -10.42 -14.14 -5.44
N GLU A 36 -10.44 -13.24 -4.46
CA GLU A 36 -10.83 -11.84 -4.70
C GLU A 36 -9.80 -11.10 -5.56
N PHE A 37 -8.50 -11.41 -5.38
CA PHE A 37 -7.42 -10.92 -6.23
C PHE A 37 -7.59 -11.39 -7.68
N GLU A 38 -7.84 -12.68 -7.91
CA GLU A 38 -8.09 -13.24 -9.24
C GLU A 38 -9.29 -12.59 -9.92
N GLN A 39 -10.40 -12.41 -9.21
CA GLN A 39 -11.58 -11.72 -9.73
C GLN A 39 -11.27 -10.29 -10.15
N THR A 40 -10.45 -9.58 -9.38
CA THR A 40 -9.99 -8.23 -9.70
C THR A 40 -9.14 -8.22 -10.96
N VAL A 41 -8.19 -9.16 -11.09
CA VAL A 41 -7.36 -9.33 -12.29
C VAL A 41 -8.22 -9.64 -13.52
N HIS A 42 -9.19 -10.57 -13.39
CA HIS A 42 -10.06 -10.96 -14.49
C HIS A 42 -10.97 -9.82 -14.96
N SER A 43 -11.45 -8.99 -14.04
CA SER A 43 -12.31 -7.84 -14.34
C SER A 43 -11.56 -6.75 -15.09
N HIS A 44 -10.32 -6.45 -14.69
CA HIS A 44 -9.53 -5.36 -15.27
C HIS A 44 -8.70 -5.76 -16.49
N LYS A 45 -8.43 -7.06 -16.68
CA LYS A 45 -7.64 -7.63 -17.80
C LYS A 45 -6.34 -6.84 -18.07
N PRO A 46 -5.49 -6.63 -17.04
CA PRO A 46 -4.27 -5.85 -17.22
C PRO A 46 -3.27 -6.57 -18.14
N HIS A 47 -2.36 -5.80 -18.72
CA HIS A 47 -1.22 -6.34 -19.47
C HIS A 47 0.03 -6.47 -18.57
N PHE A 48 0.09 -5.66 -17.52
CA PHE A 48 1.13 -5.64 -16.51
C PHE A 48 0.51 -5.53 -15.12
N ILE A 49 0.95 -6.38 -14.20
CA ILE A 49 0.55 -6.36 -12.80
C ILE A 49 1.79 -6.18 -11.94
N ALA A 50 1.71 -5.25 -10.99
CA ALA A 50 2.66 -5.19 -9.87
C ALA A 50 1.90 -5.41 -8.56
N VAL A 51 2.37 -6.38 -7.76
CA VAL A 51 1.82 -6.71 -6.45
C VAL A 51 2.90 -6.51 -5.41
N HIS A 52 2.71 -5.53 -4.55
CA HIS A 52 3.58 -5.24 -3.42
C HIS A 52 2.93 -5.79 -2.17
N CYS A 53 3.64 -6.69 -1.46
CA CYS A 53 3.14 -7.18 -0.19
C CYS A 53 4.07 -6.82 0.96
N GLN A 54 3.48 -6.58 2.13
CA GLN A 54 4.18 -6.35 3.39
C GLN A 54 3.82 -7.46 4.38
N GLU A 55 4.68 -7.70 5.37
CA GLU A 55 4.52 -8.78 6.37
C GLU A 55 4.38 -10.18 5.75
N VAL A 56 5.05 -10.45 4.62
CA VAL A 56 5.14 -11.80 4.05
C VAL A 56 5.82 -12.74 5.04
N GLY A 57 5.24 -13.93 5.23
CA GLY A 57 5.68 -14.87 6.27
C GLY A 57 5.10 -14.56 7.65
N GLY A 58 4.15 -13.62 7.76
CA GLY A 58 3.35 -13.38 8.94
C GLY A 58 4.06 -12.62 10.07
N LYS A 59 3.33 -12.42 11.16
CA LYS A 59 3.84 -11.78 12.38
C LYS A 59 4.75 -12.74 13.17
N ASN A 60 4.52 -14.04 13.05
CA ASN A 60 5.29 -15.12 13.68
C ASN A 60 6.14 -15.86 12.64
N CYS A 61 7.22 -15.22 12.22
CA CYS A 61 8.02 -15.65 11.08
C CYS A 61 8.67 -17.05 11.24
N GLU A 62 8.92 -17.53 12.47
CA GLU A 62 9.53 -18.86 12.69
C GLU A 62 8.65 -20.02 12.23
N THR A 63 7.33 -19.90 12.37
CA THR A 63 6.38 -20.98 12.02
C THR A 63 5.75 -20.78 10.65
N SER A 64 5.66 -19.53 10.20
CA SER A 64 4.82 -19.14 9.07
C SER A 64 5.56 -19.07 7.72
N MET A 65 6.90 -19.05 7.73
CA MET A 65 7.71 -19.00 6.51
C MET A 65 7.56 -20.24 5.62
N ALA A 66 7.25 -21.40 6.22
CA ALA A 66 6.98 -22.63 5.47
C ALA A 66 5.80 -22.49 4.49
N HIS A 67 4.90 -21.52 4.72
CA HIS A 67 3.76 -21.25 3.87
C HIS A 67 4.06 -20.26 2.73
N VAL A 68 5.18 -19.53 2.79
CA VAL A 68 5.53 -18.51 1.77
C VAL A 68 5.69 -19.15 0.41
N ASP A 69 6.48 -20.22 0.28
CA ASP A 69 6.66 -20.91 -1.01
C ASP A 69 5.33 -21.43 -1.59
N SER A 70 4.45 -21.97 -0.74
CA SER A 70 3.12 -22.42 -1.17
C SER A 70 2.28 -21.26 -1.67
N PHE A 71 2.24 -20.15 -0.91
CA PHE A 71 1.53 -18.93 -1.30
C PHE A 71 2.01 -18.39 -2.65
N ILE A 72 3.32 -18.33 -2.87
CA ILE A 72 3.90 -17.85 -4.14
C ILE A 72 3.55 -18.79 -5.29
N LYS A 73 3.65 -20.10 -5.06
CA LYS A 73 3.31 -21.10 -6.07
C LYS A 73 1.84 -21.03 -6.45
N GLU A 74 0.94 -20.92 -5.48
CA GLU A 74 -0.50 -20.76 -5.69
C GLU A 74 -0.81 -19.46 -6.42
N LEU A 75 -0.23 -18.34 -5.97
CA LEU A 75 -0.41 -17.04 -6.62
C LEU A 75 0.03 -17.07 -8.09
N LEU A 76 1.20 -17.64 -8.42
CA LEU A 76 1.67 -17.70 -9.81
C LEU A 76 0.95 -18.73 -10.68
N SER A 77 0.31 -19.72 -10.06
CA SER A 77 -0.49 -20.77 -10.73
C SER A 77 -1.98 -20.44 -10.79
N SER A 78 -2.40 -19.38 -10.10
CA SER A 78 -3.74 -18.80 -10.12
C SER A 78 -4.26 -18.62 -11.54
N ASP A 79 -5.57 -18.76 -11.73
CA ASP A 79 -6.19 -18.61 -13.05
C ASP A 79 -5.95 -17.21 -13.62
N GLY A 80 -5.86 -16.22 -12.73
CA GLY A 80 -5.53 -14.84 -13.08
C GLY A 80 -4.08 -14.63 -13.53
N LEU A 81 -3.08 -15.30 -12.93
CA LEU A 81 -1.66 -15.07 -13.23
C LEU A 81 -1.00 -16.14 -14.11
N LYS A 82 -1.59 -17.33 -14.24
CA LYS A 82 -0.99 -18.42 -15.03
C LYS A 82 -0.79 -18.05 -16.50
N GLU A 83 -1.67 -17.19 -17.05
CA GLU A 83 -1.62 -16.69 -18.43
C GLU A 83 -0.42 -15.76 -18.71
N TYR A 84 0.20 -15.21 -17.67
CA TYR A 84 1.34 -14.32 -17.82
C TYR A 84 2.61 -15.14 -18.13
N SER A 85 3.14 -14.96 -19.33
CA SER A 85 4.37 -15.63 -19.77
C SER A 85 5.63 -15.22 -18.99
N ARG A 86 5.57 -14.12 -18.23
CA ARG A 86 6.72 -13.52 -17.54
C ARG A 86 6.35 -13.12 -16.12
N ALA A 87 7.21 -13.46 -15.18
CA ALA A 87 7.10 -13.04 -13.79
C ALA A 87 8.47 -12.74 -13.20
N ARG A 88 8.53 -11.76 -12.31
CA ARG A 88 9.66 -11.53 -11.42
C ARG A 88 9.14 -11.40 -10.00
N VAL A 89 9.74 -12.15 -9.11
CA VAL A 89 9.36 -12.24 -7.71
C VAL A 89 10.60 -11.95 -6.90
N TYR A 90 10.59 -10.92 -6.06
CA TYR A 90 11.66 -10.61 -5.12
C TYR A 90 11.13 -10.86 -3.72
N LEU A 91 11.67 -11.88 -3.05
CA LEU A 91 11.37 -12.28 -1.68
C LEU A 91 12.56 -11.90 -0.81
N ASP A 92 12.30 -11.18 0.27
CA ASP A 92 13.34 -11.00 1.28
C ASP A 92 13.22 -12.06 2.37
N GLU A 93 13.92 -13.18 2.18
CA GLU A 93 13.87 -14.33 3.10
C GLU A 93 14.95 -14.29 4.18
N ASN A 94 15.86 -13.31 4.14
CA ASN A 94 16.99 -13.26 5.06
C ASN A 94 16.50 -13.15 6.51
N TYR A 95 16.63 -14.24 7.27
CA TYR A 95 16.02 -14.35 8.60
C TYR A 95 16.78 -13.63 9.72
N GLU A 96 18.06 -13.36 9.50
CA GLU A 96 18.87 -12.54 10.39
C GLU A 96 18.69 -11.04 10.10
N SER A 97 18.00 -10.70 9.00
CA SER A 97 17.72 -9.33 8.61
C SER A 97 16.43 -9.15 7.76
N LYS A 98 15.30 -9.69 8.24
CA LYS A 98 14.01 -9.84 7.51
C LYS A 98 13.32 -8.51 7.12
N GLU A 99 13.07 -8.23 5.84
CA GLU A 99 11.76 -7.97 5.17
C GLU A 99 11.78 -7.28 3.77
N LEU A 100 10.76 -7.65 2.95
CA LEU A 100 10.04 -6.95 1.84
C LEU A 100 9.85 -7.86 0.60
N PHE A 101 8.66 -7.84 0.01
CA PHE A 101 8.31 -8.69 -1.13
C PHE A 101 7.68 -7.92 -2.29
N THR A 102 8.11 -8.18 -3.52
CA THR A 102 7.57 -7.54 -4.73
C THR A 102 7.40 -8.57 -5.85
N VAL A 103 6.17 -8.78 -6.30
CA VAL A 103 5.88 -9.49 -7.57
C VAL A 103 5.62 -8.48 -8.66
N SER A 104 6.14 -8.75 -9.84
CA SER A 104 5.71 -8.08 -11.07
C SER A 104 5.56 -9.11 -12.18
N THR A 105 4.40 -9.15 -12.84
CA THR A 105 4.11 -10.05 -13.96
C THR A 105 3.72 -9.26 -15.22
N SER A 106 3.98 -9.83 -16.41
CA SER A 106 3.70 -9.14 -17.67
C SER A 106 3.38 -10.08 -18.85
N THR A 107 2.54 -9.61 -19.78
CA THR A 107 2.18 -10.35 -21.01
C THR A 107 2.99 -9.93 -22.24
N LYS A 108 3.64 -8.75 -22.25
CA LYS A 108 4.40 -8.20 -23.40
C LYS A 108 5.81 -7.72 -23.01
N ASN A 109 6.59 -7.25 -23.99
CA ASN A 109 8.02 -6.93 -23.88
C ASN A 109 8.33 -5.88 -22.80
N ASN A 110 8.69 -6.36 -21.60
CA ASN A 110 9.17 -5.52 -20.51
C ASN A 110 10.69 -5.50 -20.44
N ILE A 111 11.24 -4.35 -20.10
CA ILE A 111 12.68 -4.16 -19.93
C ILE A 111 12.95 -3.66 -18.51
N LYS A 112 13.90 -4.27 -17.78
CA LYS A 112 14.22 -4.01 -16.36
C LYS A 112 15.59 -3.35 -16.22
N TYR A 113 15.76 -2.30 -15.41
CA TYR A 113 17.03 -1.56 -15.29
C TYR A 113 18.07 -2.30 -14.43
N ILE A 114 19.26 -2.56 -14.98
CA ILE A 114 20.40 -3.25 -14.35
C ILE A 114 21.68 -2.48 -14.67
N ALA A 115 22.47 -2.07 -13.67
CA ALA A 115 23.76 -1.40 -13.90
C ALA A 115 23.66 -0.24 -14.93
N LYS A 116 22.56 0.51 -14.84
CA LYS A 116 22.18 1.58 -15.78
C LYS A 116 21.68 1.18 -17.18
N LYS A 117 21.33 -0.09 -17.40
CA LYS A 117 20.83 -0.60 -18.69
C LYS A 117 19.61 -1.48 -18.52
N PHE A 118 18.60 -1.27 -19.35
CA PHE A 118 17.41 -2.10 -19.34
C PHE A 118 17.69 -3.50 -19.97
N LYS A 119 17.29 -4.60 -19.30
CA LYS A 119 17.29 -5.99 -19.82
C LYS A 119 15.89 -6.55 -20.02
N LYS A 120 15.67 -7.25 -21.14
CA LYS A 120 14.38 -7.88 -21.45
C LYS A 120 14.03 -8.92 -20.39
N VAL A 121 12.81 -8.86 -19.87
CA VAL A 121 12.27 -9.86 -18.94
C VAL A 121 11.82 -11.07 -19.73
N VAL A 122 12.34 -12.25 -19.33
CA VAL A 122 12.07 -13.55 -19.95
C VAL A 122 11.73 -14.56 -18.86
N GLY A 123 10.73 -15.42 -19.12
CA GLY A 123 10.31 -16.48 -18.19
C GLY A 123 9.81 -15.96 -16.84
N LYS A 124 9.58 -16.90 -15.93
CA LYS A 124 9.22 -16.65 -14.53
C LYS A 124 10.46 -16.92 -13.66
N GLU A 125 10.80 -15.99 -12.79
CA GLU A 125 11.99 -16.07 -11.94
C GLU A 125 11.66 -15.53 -10.55
N THR A 126 12.04 -16.29 -9.53
CA THR A 126 11.94 -15.93 -8.11
C THR A 126 13.34 -15.75 -7.55
N CYS A 127 13.58 -14.60 -6.93
CA CYS A 127 14.83 -14.25 -6.28
C CYS A 127 14.56 -14.07 -4.79
N SER A 128 15.08 -14.97 -3.96
CA SER A 128 14.92 -14.97 -2.51
C SER A 128 16.23 -14.67 -1.75
N ASP A 129 17.37 -15.08 -2.32
CA ASP A 129 18.67 -14.96 -1.67
C ASP A 129 19.36 -13.62 -1.98
N THR A 130 19.81 -12.94 -0.93
CA THR A 130 20.71 -11.75 -0.97
C THR A 130 20.20 -10.65 -1.90
N LEU A 131 19.00 -10.12 -1.64
CA LEU A 131 18.39 -9.05 -2.43
C LEU A 131 19.29 -7.80 -2.57
N GLU A 132 20.15 -7.53 -1.58
CA GLU A 132 21.12 -6.42 -1.58
C GLU A 132 22.13 -6.52 -2.73
N SER A 133 22.43 -7.76 -3.16
CA SER A 133 23.36 -8.02 -4.26
C SER A 133 22.69 -7.98 -5.64
N ILE A 134 21.36 -7.97 -5.67
CA ILE A 134 20.60 -8.00 -6.92
C ILE A 134 20.72 -6.62 -7.57
N PRO A 135 21.39 -6.48 -8.73
CA PRO A 135 21.71 -5.19 -9.37
C PRO A 135 20.50 -4.50 -10.01
N MET A 136 19.32 -4.96 -9.61
CA MET A 136 18.09 -5.07 -10.36
C MET A 136 16.92 -4.54 -9.50
N LEU A 137 17.18 -4.26 -8.23
CA LEU A 137 16.32 -3.60 -7.27
C LEU A 137 17.22 -2.76 -6.34
N GLU A 138 16.63 -1.79 -5.67
CA GLU A 138 17.27 -1.08 -4.56
C GLU A 138 16.45 -1.32 -3.31
N LYS A 139 17.07 -1.91 -2.29
CA LYS A 139 16.44 -2.21 -1.01
C LYS A 139 17.12 -1.38 0.06
N GLN A 140 16.34 -0.69 0.88
CA GLN A 140 16.85 0.06 2.01
C GLN A 140 15.98 -0.17 3.24
N LYS A 141 16.63 -0.30 4.39
CA LYS A 141 15.96 -0.27 5.69
C LYS A 141 15.96 1.15 6.24
N PHE A 142 14.94 1.46 7.04
CA PHE A 142 14.98 2.72 7.77
C PHE A 142 16.05 2.69 8.87
N PRO A 143 16.72 3.83 9.12
CA PRO A 143 17.67 3.94 10.22
C PRO A 143 17.04 3.58 11.57
N GLN A 144 17.81 2.90 12.43
CA GLN A 144 17.33 2.38 13.71
C GLN A 144 16.85 3.48 14.67
N ASP A 145 17.44 4.68 14.59
CA ASP A 145 17.05 5.85 15.38
C ASP A 145 15.67 6.42 15.02
N TYR A 146 15.06 5.98 13.91
CA TYR A 146 13.72 6.43 13.53
C TYR A 146 12.64 5.74 14.37
N PHE A 147 12.96 4.60 14.98
CA PHE A 147 12.05 3.85 15.84
C PHE A 147 12.78 3.22 17.04
N PRO A 148 13.24 4.06 17.99
CA PRO A 148 14.13 3.64 19.07
C PRO A 148 13.48 2.65 20.05
N GLU A 149 12.14 2.67 20.17
CA GLU A 149 11.38 1.75 21.04
C GLU A 149 11.47 0.28 20.58
N CYS A 150 11.81 0.05 19.31
CA CYS A 150 11.88 -1.28 18.74
C CYS A 150 13.33 -1.61 18.42
N LYS A 151 13.94 -2.52 19.20
CA LYS A 151 15.35 -2.92 19.05
C LYS A 151 15.71 -3.41 17.64
N TRP A 152 14.72 -3.85 16.86
CA TRP A 152 14.89 -4.39 15.51
C TRP A 152 13.67 -4.03 14.66
N SER A 153 13.86 -3.22 13.62
CA SER A 153 12.78 -2.87 12.69
C SER A 153 12.91 -3.61 11.36
N ARG A 154 11.78 -4.12 10.88
CA ARG A 154 11.63 -4.74 9.56
C ARG A 154 11.16 -3.73 8.48
N LYS A 155 10.96 -2.47 8.88
CA LYS A 155 10.41 -1.39 8.04
C LYS A 155 11.45 -0.86 7.06
N GLY A 156 11.04 -0.61 5.82
CA GLY A 156 11.93 -0.15 4.75
C GLY A 156 11.20 0.04 3.42
N PHE A 157 11.97 0.02 2.33
CA PHE A 157 11.42 0.00 0.99
C PHE A 157 12.25 -0.84 -0.01
N ILE A 158 11.58 -1.32 -1.05
CA ILE A 158 12.19 -1.87 -2.26
C ILE A 158 11.76 -1.03 -3.46
N ARG A 159 12.72 -0.55 -4.25
CA ARG A 159 12.49 0.12 -5.54
C ARG A 159 12.88 -0.81 -6.68
N THR A 160 12.00 -0.89 -7.68
CA THR A 160 12.27 -1.56 -8.96
C THR A 160 11.97 -0.60 -10.11
N ARG A 161 12.73 -0.70 -11.20
CA ARG A 161 12.60 0.17 -12.38
C ARG A 161 12.21 -0.63 -13.62
N TRP A 162 11.13 -0.21 -14.25
CA TRP A 162 10.49 -0.91 -15.37
C TRP A 162 10.37 0.00 -16.59
N ALA A 163 10.51 -0.60 -17.76
CA ALA A 163 10.18 0.01 -19.04
C ALA A 163 9.12 -0.82 -19.76
N LEU A 164 8.01 -0.16 -20.11
CA LEU A 164 6.84 -0.73 -20.76
C LEU A 164 6.17 0.34 -21.63
N ALA A 165 5.75 -0.04 -22.85
CA ALA A 165 5.07 0.86 -23.79
C ALA A 165 5.84 2.17 -24.09
N ASP A 166 7.16 2.08 -24.24
CA ASP A 166 8.10 3.20 -24.39
C ASP A 166 8.16 4.17 -23.19
N CYS A 167 7.50 3.88 -22.08
CA CYS A 167 7.61 4.60 -20.81
C CYS A 167 8.53 3.86 -19.86
N ALA A 168 9.34 4.59 -19.09
CA ALA A 168 10.06 4.04 -17.96
C ALA A 168 9.52 4.65 -16.66
N PHE A 169 9.38 3.84 -15.62
CA PHE A 169 8.88 4.28 -14.32
C PHE A 169 9.44 3.41 -13.18
N ASP A 170 9.50 3.99 -11.99
CA ASP A 170 9.87 3.31 -10.76
C ASP A 170 8.61 2.84 -9.99
N LEU A 171 8.69 1.64 -9.44
CA LEU A 171 7.71 1.08 -8.51
C LEU A 171 8.40 0.89 -7.16
N VAL A 172 7.83 1.47 -6.11
CA VAL A 172 8.43 1.47 -4.77
C VAL A 172 7.47 0.82 -3.79
N ASN A 173 7.84 -0.36 -3.28
CA ASN A 173 7.17 -1.02 -2.16
C ASN A 173 7.65 -0.38 -0.87
N ILE A 174 6.76 0.21 -0.08
CA ILE A 174 7.10 0.86 1.18
C ILE A 174 6.38 0.18 2.36
N HIS A 175 7.07 0.08 3.50
CA HIS A 175 6.48 -0.40 4.74
C HIS A 175 6.89 0.52 5.88
N LEU A 176 6.03 1.47 6.25
CA LEU A 176 6.33 2.47 7.28
C LEU A 176 5.98 1.98 8.70
N PHE A 177 6.45 2.72 9.71
CA PHE A 177 6.26 2.40 11.12
C PHE A 177 4.80 2.52 11.57
N HIS A 178 4.36 1.54 12.36
CA HIS A 178 3.05 1.50 12.98
C HIS A 178 3.07 2.19 14.35
N ASP A 179 1.90 2.62 14.84
CA ASP A 179 1.74 3.13 16.20
C ASP A 179 1.88 1.97 17.22
N ALA A 180 2.89 2.05 18.09
CA ALA A 180 3.17 1.01 19.09
C ALA A 180 2.26 1.09 20.33
N SER A 181 1.70 2.27 20.59
CA SER A 181 0.82 2.54 21.74
C SER A 181 -0.28 3.53 21.37
N ASN A 182 -1.55 3.16 21.55
CA ASN A 182 -2.65 4.13 21.37
C ASN A 182 -2.60 5.26 22.42
N LEU A 183 -2.08 4.98 23.62
CA LEU A 183 -1.90 5.97 24.68
C LEU A 183 -0.88 7.04 24.28
N VAL A 184 0.28 6.62 23.74
CA VAL A 184 1.30 7.55 23.24
C VAL A 184 0.77 8.33 22.03
N ALA A 185 -0.03 7.69 21.18
CA ALA A 185 -0.66 8.36 20.04
C ALA A 185 -1.64 9.47 20.46
N LEU A 186 -2.22 9.39 21.66
CA LEU A 186 -3.16 10.38 22.22
C LEU A 186 -2.46 11.59 22.86
N GLU A 187 -1.19 11.48 23.27
CA GLU A 187 -0.50 12.55 24.02
C GLU A 187 -0.40 13.87 23.24
N LYS A 188 -0.21 13.78 21.91
CA LYS A 188 0.02 14.94 21.02
C LYS A 188 -0.79 14.82 19.73
N SER A 189 -1.11 15.97 19.14
CA SER A 189 -1.74 16.10 17.83
C SER A 189 -0.87 17.00 16.95
N PRO A 190 -0.34 16.52 15.80
CA PRO A 190 -0.28 15.11 15.39
C PRO A 190 0.55 14.26 16.38
N SER A 191 0.36 12.94 16.37
CA SER A 191 1.13 12.04 17.23
C SER A 191 2.60 11.97 16.85
N VAL A 192 3.45 11.56 17.81
CA VAL A 192 4.89 11.34 17.56
C VAL A 192 5.15 10.33 16.44
N TYR A 193 4.29 9.31 16.31
CA TYR A 193 4.37 8.31 15.25
C TYR A 193 4.13 8.91 13.87
N SER A 194 3.29 9.94 13.75
CA SER A 194 3.12 10.69 12.51
C SER A 194 4.44 11.36 12.07
N GLY A 195 5.14 12.00 13.01
CA GLY A 195 6.46 12.59 12.75
C GLY A 195 7.49 11.57 12.30
N THR A 196 7.50 10.38 12.93
CA THR A 196 8.36 9.26 12.51
C THR A 196 8.06 8.81 11.08
N ARG A 197 6.78 8.66 10.71
CA ARG A 197 6.38 8.30 9.34
C ARG A 197 6.76 9.38 8.33
N GLN A 198 6.60 10.66 8.69
CA GLN A 198 7.02 11.77 7.83
C GLN A 198 8.53 11.74 7.57
N LYS A 199 9.34 11.53 8.61
CA LYS A 199 10.81 11.38 8.49
C LYS A 199 11.19 10.20 7.60
N ALA A 200 10.54 9.05 7.80
CA ALA A 200 10.77 7.83 7.02
C ALA A 200 10.35 8.00 5.54
N LEU A 201 9.22 8.65 5.27
CA LEU A 201 8.79 8.97 3.91
C LEU A 201 9.76 9.93 3.23
N GLY A 202 10.25 10.95 3.94
CA GLY A 202 11.31 11.85 3.45
C GLY A 202 12.56 11.08 3.02
N TYR A 203 13.02 10.14 3.86
CA TYR A 203 14.14 9.25 3.54
C TYR A 203 13.91 8.48 2.23
N VAL A 204 12.72 7.91 2.01
CA VAL A 204 12.39 7.23 0.75
C VAL A 204 12.45 8.19 -0.45
N LEU A 205 11.89 9.39 -0.31
CA LEU A 205 11.87 10.39 -1.38
C LEU A 205 13.28 10.89 -1.74
N ASP A 206 14.17 11.05 -0.75
CA ASP A 206 15.57 11.42 -0.97
C ASP A 206 16.29 10.35 -1.82
N TRP A 207 16.07 9.07 -1.55
CA TRP A 207 16.60 7.96 -2.35
C TRP A 207 16.03 7.91 -3.77
N ILE A 208 14.72 8.12 -3.92
CA ILE A 208 14.07 8.12 -5.25
C ILE A 208 14.56 9.29 -6.10
N THR A 209 14.79 10.44 -5.49
CA THR A 209 15.14 11.69 -6.16
C THR A 209 16.64 11.99 -6.20
N ASP A 210 17.47 11.04 -5.77
CA ASP A 210 18.92 11.12 -5.82
C ASP A 210 19.42 11.45 -7.23
N GLN A 211 20.09 12.60 -7.34
CA GLN A 211 20.53 13.18 -8.62
C GLN A 211 21.62 12.36 -9.32
N ARG A 212 22.24 11.39 -8.63
CA ARG A 212 23.21 10.45 -9.23
C ARG A 212 22.56 9.50 -10.23
N PHE A 213 21.23 9.38 -10.20
CA PHE A 213 20.44 8.50 -11.06
C PHE A 213 19.45 9.29 -11.91
N GLU A 214 19.08 8.73 -13.07
CA GLU A 214 18.04 9.32 -13.91
C GLU A 214 16.71 9.33 -13.15
N LYS A 215 16.09 10.52 -13.06
CA LYS A 215 14.78 10.71 -12.44
C LYS A 215 13.68 10.27 -13.40
N LEU A 216 12.87 9.30 -12.97
CA LEU A 216 11.73 8.80 -13.73
C LEU A 216 10.40 9.11 -13.03
N PRO A 217 9.27 9.04 -13.75
CA PRO A 217 7.96 8.82 -13.13
C PRO A 217 8.02 7.69 -12.08
N TYR A 218 7.38 7.87 -10.94
CA TYR A 218 7.40 6.85 -9.89
C TYR A 218 6.05 6.68 -9.21
N PHE A 219 5.78 5.45 -8.80
CA PHE A 219 4.65 5.06 -7.97
C PHE A 219 5.17 4.50 -6.65
N VAL A 220 4.72 5.06 -5.53
CA VAL A 220 5.04 4.58 -4.18
C VAL A 220 3.79 3.96 -3.60
N PHE A 221 3.82 2.66 -3.35
CA PHE A 221 2.67 1.94 -2.84
C PHE A 221 3.06 0.83 -1.89
N GLY A 222 2.27 0.70 -0.85
CA GLY A 222 2.63 -0.12 0.29
C GLY A 222 1.77 0.19 1.51
N ASP A 223 2.18 -0.36 2.64
CA ASP A 223 1.63 -0.04 3.95
C ASP A 223 2.33 1.21 4.50
N PHE A 224 1.70 2.37 4.31
CA PHE A 224 2.17 3.64 4.85
C PHE A 224 1.94 3.76 6.35
N ASN A 225 1.16 2.87 6.95
CA ASN A 225 0.70 2.97 8.33
C ASN A 225 0.17 4.38 8.66
N PHE A 226 -0.40 5.09 7.68
CA PHE A 226 -1.05 6.37 7.92
C PHE A 226 -2.26 6.12 8.82
N ARG A 227 -2.39 6.94 9.86
CA ARG A 227 -3.43 6.82 10.87
C ARG A 227 -4.19 8.12 10.95
N LEU A 228 -5.45 8.02 11.35
CA LEU A 228 -6.17 9.18 11.85
C LEU A 228 -5.44 9.75 13.07
N ASP A 229 -5.55 11.06 13.27
CA ASP A 229 -5.01 11.70 14.46
C ASP A 229 -5.83 11.27 15.68
N THR A 230 -5.32 10.25 16.40
CA THR A 230 -6.01 9.62 17.54
C THR A 230 -6.51 10.65 18.55
N LYS A 231 -5.76 11.72 18.81
CA LYS A 231 -6.18 12.76 19.75
C LYS A 231 -7.40 13.51 19.26
N GLN A 232 -7.34 14.05 18.04
CA GLN A 232 -8.49 14.76 17.44
C GLN A 232 -9.70 13.85 17.25
N VAL A 233 -9.50 12.58 16.87
CA VAL A 233 -10.58 11.60 16.75
C VAL A 233 -11.26 11.38 18.10
N ILE A 234 -10.50 11.15 19.17
CA ILE A 234 -11.08 10.92 20.50
C ILE A 234 -11.76 12.19 21.01
N GLU A 235 -11.15 13.37 20.85
CA GLU A 235 -11.75 14.65 21.24
C GLU A 235 -13.08 14.90 20.51
N SER A 236 -13.19 14.52 19.23
CA SER A 236 -14.43 14.60 18.46
C SER A 236 -15.47 13.58 18.93
N LEU A 237 -15.10 12.29 18.94
CA LEU A 237 -16.00 11.17 19.23
C LEU A 237 -16.44 11.07 20.69
N CYS A 238 -15.66 11.63 21.61
CA CYS A 238 -15.89 11.58 23.05
C CYS A 238 -16.05 12.99 23.66
N SER A 239 -16.42 13.99 22.86
CA SER A 239 -16.53 15.41 23.27
C SER A 239 -17.45 15.65 24.48
N THR A 240 -18.50 14.84 24.63
CA THR A 240 -19.46 14.92 25.75
C THR A 240 -19.25 13.81 26.80
N ALA A 241 -18.19 13.02 26.68
CA ALA A 241 -17.92 11.91 27.58
C ALA A 241 -16.99 12.33 28.73
N THR A 242 -17.19 11.76 29.91
CA THR A 242 -16.27 11.89 31.04
C THR A 242 -15.18 10.84 30.96
N MET A 243 -13.92 11.27 31.01
CA MET A 243 -12.74 10.40 31.01
C MET A 243 -12.38 9.95 32.42
N GLN A 244 -12.08 8.67 32.57
CA GLN A 244 -11.46 8.07 33.75
C GLN A 244 -10.10 7.47 33.39
N THR A 245 -9.08 7.80 34.17
CA THR A 245 -7.75 7.20 34.08
C THR A 245 -7.62 6.03 35.04
N VAL A 246 -7.09 4.91 34.56
CA VAL A 246 -6.65 3.77 35.36
C VAL A 246 -5.14 3.69 35.27
N GLN A 247 -4.47 3.71 36.43
CA GLN A 247 -3.02 3.66 36.54
C GLN A 247 -2.56 2.26 36.93
N ALA A 248 -1.38 1.88 36.46
CA ALA A 248 -0.70 0.66 36.91
C ALA A 248 -0.36 0.77 38.41
N ALA A 249 -0.59 -0.32 39.14
CA ALA A 249 -0.49 -0.34 40.61
C ALA A 249 0.94 -0.11 41.14
N ASP A 250 1.95 -0.34 40.30
CA ASP A 250 3.38 -0.34 40.64
C ASP A 250 4.15 0.86 40.08
N THR A 251 3.74 1.42 38.94
CA THR A 251 4.49 2.49 38.26
C THR A 251 3.78 3.85 38.24
N ASN A 252 2.52 3.93 38.65
CA ASN A 252 1.62 5.09 38.44
C ASN A 252 1.48 5.52 36.95
N GLU A 253 2.00 4.73 36.00
CA GLU A 253 1.82 4.98 34.58
C GLU A 253 0.36 4.75 34.18
N VAL A 254 -0.09 5.49 33.16
CA VAL A 254 -1.43 5.29 32.61
C VAL A 254 -1.48 3.95 31.89
N ASP A 255 -2.29 3.03 32.39
CA ASP A 255 -2.50 1.71 31.79
C ASP A 255 -3.72 1.72 30.85
N LYS A 256 -4.78 2.42 31.27
CA LYS A 256 -6.05 2.46 30.56
C LYS A 256 -6.79 3.78 30.74
N LEU A 257 -7.44 4.23 29.67
CA LEU A 257 -8.42 5.32 29.70
C LEU A 257 -9.81 4.79 29.35
N ILE A 258 -10.82 5.22 30.10
CA ILE A 258 -12.21 4.83 29.89
C ILE A 258 -13.08 6.07 29.78
N PHE A 259 -13.76 6.24 28.65
CA PHE A 259 -14.69 7.33 28.41
C PHE A 259 -16.13 6.84 28.61
N ARG A 260 -16.93 7.57 29.39
CA ARG A 260 -18.33 7.25 29.68
C ARG A 260 -19.25 8.41 29.34
N GLU A 261 -20.46 8.12 28.88
CA GLU A 261 -21.50 9.13 28.68
C GLU A 261 -21.79 9.89 29.97
N SER A 262 -21.93 11.21 29.88
CA SER A 262 -22.17 12.06 31.06
C SER A 262 -23.61 12.05 31.56
N ASP A 263 -24.59 11.88 30.66
CA ASP A 263 -26.02 12.15 30.94
C ASP A 263 -26.95 10.91 30.91
N ASN A 264 -26.40 9.72 30.64
CA ASN A 264 -27.14 8.44 30.53
C ASN A 264 -26.68 7.44 31.61
N ASP A 265 -26.94 6.13 31.46
CA ASP A 265 -26.48 5.01 32.32
C ASP A 265 -24.94 4.89 32.54
N ARG A 266 -24.17 5.94 32.25
CA ARG A 266 -22.70 5.99 32.26
C ARG A 266 -22.07 4.86 31.45
N LYS A 267 -22.71 4.56 30.32
CA LYS A 267 -22.24 3.53 29.38
C LYS A 267 -20.84 3.87 28.90
N VAL A 268 -19.99 2.86 28.80
CA VAL A 268 -18.64 2.99 28.24
C VAL A 268 -18.73 3.21 26.74
N VAL A 269 -18.14 4.31 26.26
CA VAL A 269 -18.13 4.73 24.85
C VAL A 269 -16.81 4.34 24.19
N LEU A 270 -15.70 4.51 24.91
CA LEU A 270 -14.35 4.17 24.45
C LEU A 270 -13.54 3.56 25.59
N GLU A 271 -12.89 2.43 25.31
CA GLU A 271 -11.79 1.90 26.11
C GLU A 271 -10.49 2.04 25.31
N LEU A 272 -9.47 2.65 25.91
CA LEU A 272 -8.17 2.88 25.29
C LEU A 272 -7.06 2.31 26.18
N GLU A 273 -6.23 1.45 25.62
CA GLU A 273 -5.02 0.88 26.24
C GLU A 273 -3.91 0.89 25.19
N LYS A 274 -2.68 0.51 25.58
CA LYS A 274 -1.53 0.44 24.67
C LYS A 274 -1.85 -0.27 23.35
N LYS A 275 -2.54 -1.43 23.40
CA LYS A 275 -2.95 -2.22 22.23
C LYS A 275 -4.46 -2.46 22.18
N LEU A 276 -5.24 -1.52 22.73
CA LEU A 276 -6.71 -1.54 22.67
C LEU A 276 -7.24 -0.16 22.28
N PHE A 277 -8.09 -0.12 21.27
CA PHE A 277 -8.94 0.98 20.86
C PHE A 277 -10.33 0.36 20.61
N LYS A 278 -11.19 0.42 21.61
CA LYS A 278 -12.51 -0.19 21.55
C LYS A 278 -13.57 0.90 21.67
N TYR A 279 -13.94 1.44 20.53
CA TYR A 279 -15.03 2.41 20.39
C TYR A 279 -16.35 1.70 20.13
N ALA A 280 -17.42 2.10 20.83
CA ALA A 280 -18.71 1.44 20.77
C ALA A 280 -19.41 1.56 19.41
N ASN A 281 -19.31 2.73 18.75
CA ASN A 281 -19.96 3.00 17.47
C ASN A 281 -18.95 2.96 16.31
N GLN A 282 -18.56 1.76 15.87
CA GLN A 282 -17.57 1.62 14.80
C GLN A 282 -18.06 2.07 13.41
N ASP A 283 -19.36 2.30 13.22
CA ASP A 283 -19.95 2.69 11.93
C ASP A 283 -19.43 4.05 11.47
N VAL A 284 -19.05 4.93 12.40
CA VAL A 284 -18.49 6.25 12.14
C VAL A 284 -17.21 6.24 11.29
N PHE A 285 -16.45 5.14 11.32
CA PHE A 285 -15.24 4.98 10.51
C PHE A 285 -15.53 4.52 9.09
N ARG A 286 -16.77 4.10 8.80
CA ARG A 286 -17.22 3.58 7.50
C ARG A 286 -18.08 4.59 6.75
N GLU A 287 -18.98 5.25 7.47
CA GLU A 287 -19.91 6.21 6.90
C GLU A 287 -19.19 7.40 6.25
N ASN A 288 -19.60 7.76 5.03
CA ASN A 288 -19.06 8.89 4.26
C ASN A 288 -17.52 8.89 4.16
N ASN A 289 -16.89 7.71 4.03
CA ASN A 289 -15.42 7.57 4.02
C ASN A 289 -14.75 8.24 5.22
N GLY A 290 -15.39 8.15 6.39
CA GLY A 290 -14.87 8.67 7.66
C GLY A 290 -14.70 10.19 7.70
N THR A 291 -15.37 10.95 6.82
CA THR A 291 -15.26 12.43 6.78
C THR A 291 -15.53 13.10 8.13
N SER A 292 -16.40 12.51 8.95
CA SER A 292 -16.76 12.99 10.30
C SER A 292 -15.63 12.89 11.31
N VAL A 293 -14.68 11.96 11.10
CA VAL A 293 -13.50 11.73 11.95
C VAL A 293 -12.20 12.18 11.27
N SER A 294 -12.29 12.66 10.04
CA SER A 294 -11.16 13.01 9.19
C SER A 294 -11.06 14.51 8.91
N HIS A 295 -11.16 15.36 9.93
CA HIS A 295 -10.85 16.81 9.79
C HIS A 295 -9.39 17.07 9.34
N ALA A 296 -8.53 16.05 9.35
CA ALA A 296 -7.11 16.13 9.02
C ALA A 296 -6.66 15.22 7.85
N ILE A 297 -7.50 14.97 6.84
CA ILE A 297 -6.97 14.60 5.49
C ILE A 297 -6.77 15.89 4.69
N ILE A 298 -5.97 16.80 5.25
CA ILE A 298 -5.40 17.91 4.49
C ILE A 298 -3.95 17.50 4.16
N LEU A 299 -3.78 17.16 2.88
CA LEU A 299 -2.63 17.59 2.10
C LEU A 299 -1.27 16.94 2.37
N PHE A 300 -1.20 15.61 2.23
CA PHE A 300 0.00 15.01 1.64
C PHE A 300 -0.35 14.35 0.31
N ILE A 301 -0.77 15.21 -0.62
CA ILE A 301 -0.43 15.11 -2.04
C ILE A 301 -0.48 13.64 -2.57
N LEU A 302 -1.68 13.07 -2.59
CA LEU A 302 -2.12 12.44 -3.84
C LEU A 302 -2.04 13.57 -4.85
N LEU A 303 -0.96 13.64 -5.63
CA LEU A 303 -0.77 14.65 -6.64
C LEU A 303 -1.89 14.47 -7.68
N HIS A 304 -3.02 15.15 -7.42
CA HIS A 304 -4.12 15.54 -8.31
C HIS A 304 -4.84 14.44 -9.08
N LEU A 305 -5.28 13.40 -8.39
CA LEU A 305 -6.45 12.65 -8.81
C LEU A 305 -7.45 12.76 -7.66
N ASN A 306 -8.57 13.46 -7.88
CA ASN A 306 -9.73 13.43 -6.96
C ASN A 306 -10.34 12.02 -6.99
N LEU A 307 -9.56 11.01 -6.62
CA LEU A 307 -10.02 9.68 -6.38
C LEU A 307 -10.48 9.68 -4.93
N SER A 308 -11.78 9.47 -4.73
CA SER A 308 -12.33 9.18 -3.41
C SER A 308 -11.51 8.05 -2.79
N ASP A 309 -11.19 8.16 -1.50
CA ASP A 309 -10.68 6.99 -0.77
C ASP A 309 -11.66 5.83 -1.01
N PRO A 310 -11.17 4.60 -1.28
CA PRO A 310 -12.05 3.46 -1.43
C PRO A 310 -12.96 3.34 -0.21
N ASP A 311 -14.21 2.96 -0.46
CA ASP A 311 -15.23 2.86 0.58
C ASP A 311 -14.66 2.12 1.80
N ALA A 312 -14.77 2.79 2.94
CA ALA A 312 -14.29 2.27 4.20
C ALA A 312 -15.11 1.04 4.60
N TYR A 313 -14.50 -0.12 4.39
CA TYR A 313 -14.80 -1.43 4.96
C TYR A 313 -16.20 -2.07 4.74
N PRO A 314 -16.25 -3.38 4.41
CA PRO A 314 -17.44 -4.21 4.10
C PRO A 314 -18.50 -4.31 5.19
N THR A 315 -19.73 -4.55 4.72
CA THR A 315 -20.94 -4.84 5.50
C THR A 315 -21.08 -6.30 5.97
N THR A 316 -20.19 -7.20 5.53
CA THR A 316 -20.12 -8.62 5.96
C THR A 316 -18.74 -8.97 6.50
N GLY A 317 -18.55 -8.70 7.79
CA GLY A 317 -17.27 -8.73 8.53
C GLY A 317 -17.18 -7.54 9.50
N LYS A 318 -18.25 -7.30 10.26
CA LYS A 318 -18.71 -5.98 10.74
C LYS A 318 -17.85 -5.27 11.80
N GLN A 319 -16.70 -5.80 12.20
CA GLN A 319 -15.93 -5.26 13.32
C GLN A 319 -14.46 -5.07 12.96
N TYR A 320 -13.96 -3.87 13.22
CA TYR A 320 -12.54 -3.61 13.23
C TYR A 320 -11.88 -4.37 14.36
N MET A 321 -10.68 -4.89 14.10
CA MET A 321 -9.80 -5.38 15.16
C MET A 321 -9.60 -4.25 16.18
N PRO A 322 -9.88 -4.49 17.47
CA PRO A 322 -9.87 -3.43 18.48
C PRO A 322 -8.45 -3.07 18.88
N THR A 323 -7.41 -3.48 18.17
CA THR A 323 -6.03 -3.25 18.59
C THR A 323 -5.64 -1.78 18.47
N ARG A 324 -6.15 -1.09 17.45
CA ARG A 324 -5.80 0.30 17.11
C ARG A 324 -7.01 1.02 16.51
N CYS A 325 -6.95 2.35 16.52
CA CYS A 325 -7.94 3.17 15.83
C CYS A 325 -8.01 2.77 14.34
N PRO A 326 -9.23 2.55 13.78
CA PRO A 326 -9.40 2.29 12.36
C PRO A 326 -8.72 3.35 11.51
N ALA A 327 -8.08 2.90 10.44
CA ALA A 327 -7.37 3.77 9.52
C ALA A 327 -7.25 3.11 8.17
N TRP A 328 -7.03 3.93 7.16
CA TRP A 328 -6.57 3.45 5.87
C TRP A 328 -5.04 3.46 5.91
N CYS A 329 -4.39 2.29 5.93
CA CYS A 329 -2.94 2.15 6.00
C CYS A 329 -2.28 2.01 4.63
N ASP A 330 -2.82 1.13 3.78
CA ASP A 330 -2.32 0.83 2.45
C ASP A 330 -2.69 1.92 1.44
N ARG A 331 -1.74 2.43 0.65
CA ARG A 331 -1.99 3.46 -0.40
C ARG A 331 -1.18 3.22 -1.65
N ILE A 332 -1.62 3.90 -2.72
CA ILE A 332 -0.86 4.06 -3.95
C ILE A 332 -0.73 5.56 -4.24
N LEU A 333 0.49 6.08 -4.08
CA LEU A 333 0.85 7.45 -4.41
C LEU A 333 1.67 7.47 -5.70
N MET A 334 1.64 8.59 -6.42
CA MET A 334 2.38 8.75 -7.67
C MET A 334 2.98 10.15 -7.81
N SER A 335 4.13 10.26 -8.48
CA SER A 335 4.75 11.54 -8.80
C SER A 335 3.90 12.35 -9.78
N ALA A 336 4.15 13.66 -9.87
CA ALA A 336 3.52 14.50 -10.89
C ALA A 336 3.72 13.95 -12.32
N THR A 337 4.93 13.51 -12.62
CA THR A 337 5.27 12.92 -13.92
C THR A 337 4.65 11.54 -14.16
N ALA A 338 4.37 10.77 -13.09
CA ALA A 338 3.61 9.52 -13.19
C ALA A 338 2.12 9.78 -13.41
N ARG A 339 1.56 10.80 -12.77
CA ARG A 339 0.19 11.25 -13.03
C ARG A 339 0.00 11.60 -14.51
N ASP A 340 0.97 12.24 -15.15
CA ASP A 340 0.89 12.57 -16.58
C ASP A 340 0.92 11.30 -17.48
N LEU A 341 1.39 10.14 -16.98
CA LEU A 341 1.26 8.85 -17.66
C LEU A 341 -0.13 8.21 -17.47
N VAL A 342 -0.80 8.53 -16.36
CA VAL A 342 -2.10 7.97 -15.96
C VAL A 342 -3.25 8.78 -16.57
N LEU A 343 -3.16 10.11 -16.55
CA LEU A 343 -4.17 11.03 -17.05
C LEU A 343 -4.12 11.14 -18.57
N LYS A 344 -5.30 11.03 -19.19
CA LYS A 344 -5.51 11.27 -20.61
C LYS A 344 -6.13 12.64 -20.85
N PRO A 345 -5.98 13.23 -22.06
CA PRO A 345 -6.69 14.44 -22.44
C PRO A 345 -8.21 14.25 -22.31
N GLU A 346 -8.94 15.33 -22.05
CA GLU A 346 -10.36 15.37 -21.62
C GLU A 346 -11.38 14.60 -22.51
N ASN A 347 -10.98 14.13 -23.69
CA ASN A 347 -11.85 13.48 -24.68
C ASN A 347 -11.73 11.94 -24.73
N GLU A 348 -10.90 11.31 -23.89
CA GLU A 348 -10.85 9.84 -23.78
C GLU A 348 -11.52 9.37 -22.48
N GLU A 349 -12.36 8.34 -22.60
CA GLU A 349 -13.07 7.72 -21.48
C GLU A 349 -12.09 7.38 -20.34
N ARG A 350 -12.33 7.96 -19.16
CA ARG A 350 -11.46 7.83 -17.98
C ARG A 350 -11.54 6.40 -17.44
N SER A 351 -10.64 5.51 -17.86
CA SER A 351 -10.53 4.16 -17.30
C SER A 351 -9.50 4.11 -16.16
N ILE A 352 -9.61 5.01 -15.17
CA ILE A 352 -8.80 4.98 -13.95
C ILE A 352 -9.69 4.55 -12.79
N VAL A 353 -9.30 3.48 -12.09
CA VAL A 353 -10.03 2.94 -10.94
C VAL A 353 -9.05 2.82 -9.78
N TYR A 354 -9.39 3.40 -8.64
CA TYR A 354 -8.66 3.24 -7.39
C TYR A 354 -9.63 2.73 -6.34
N ASP A 355 -9.44 1.49 -5.90
CA ASP A 355 -10.41 0.83 -5.03
C ASP A 355 -9.76 -0.25 -4.14
N ASN A 356 -10.54 -0.79 -3.21
CA ASN A 356 -10.22 -1.97 -2.43
C ASN A 356 -10.54 -3.25 -3.22
N ILE A 357 -9.73 -4.29 -3.03
CA ILE A 357 -10.11 -5.65 -3.44
C ILE A 357 -11.14 -6.20 -2.45
N GLY A 358 -12.13 -6.94 -2.96
CA GLY A 358 -13.15 -7.63 -2.17
C GLY A 358 -13.84 -6.72 -1.14
N PRO A 359 -14.48 -5.61 -1.54
CA PRO A 359 -15.00 -4.60 -0.63
C PRO A 359 -16.07 -5.12 0.33
N ASN A 360 -16.64 -6.32 0.08
CA ASN A 360 -17.64 -7.02 0.91
C ASN A 360 -17.08 -8.25 1.65
N VAL A 361 -15.77 -8.51 1.60
CA VAL A 361 -15.16 -9.76 2.07
C VAL A 361 -14.07 -9.50 3.12
N CYS A 362 -14.07 -10.23 4.25
CA CYS A 362 -12.98 -10.16 5.22
C CYS A 362 -11.73 -10.87 4.66
N MET A 363 -10.58 -10.19 4.64
CA MET A 363 -9.32 -10.72 4.09
C MET A 363 -8.14 -10.56 5.06
N GLY A 364 -8.44 -10.38 6.34
CA GLY A 364 -7.44 -10.10 7.37
C GLY A 364 -7.67 -8.78 8.08
N ASP A 365 -6.64 -8.32 8.79
CA ASP A 365 -6.62 -7.02 9.46
C ASP A 365 -6.35 -5.84 8.51
N HIS A 366 -5.90 -6.13 7.29
CA HIS A 366 -5.75 -5.18 6.20
C HIS A 366 -6.60 -5.58 4.98
N LYS A 367 -6.93 -4.57 4.16
CA LYS A 367 -7.54 -4.77 2.85
C LYS A 367 -6.55 -4.42 1.74
N PRO A 368 -6.45 -5.26 0.68
CA PRO A 368 -5.65 -4.89 -0.48
C PRO A 368 -6.26 -3.69 -1.19
N VAL A 369 -5.40 -2.79 -1.65
CA VAL A 369 -5.76 -1.59 -2.41
C VAL A 369 -5.16 -1.70 -3.80
N PHE A 370 -5.91 -1.32 -4.83
CA PHE A 370 -5.43 -1.34 -6.21
C PHE A 370 -5.65 -0.03 -6.96
N LEU A 371 -4.81 0.20 -7.96
CA LEU A 371 -4.96 1.24 -8.97
C LEU A 371 -4.90 0.58 -10.36
N SER A 372 -5.98 0.69 -11.11
CA SER A 372 -6.06 0.27 -12.50
C SER A 372 -6.08 1.47 -13.44
N PHE A 373 -5.25 1.44 -14.48
CA PHE A 373 -5.19 2.49 -15.50
C PHE A 373 -4.61 1.96 -16.81
N ARG A 374 -4.55 2.80 -17.85
CA ARG A 374 -3.96 2.46 -19.15
C ARG A 374 -2.91 3.49 -19.57
N ILE A 375 -1.71 3.03 -19.91
CA ILE A 375 -0.66 3.86 -20.51
C ILE A 375 -0.89 3.92 -22.02
N ALA A 376 -1.03 5.12 -22.57
CA ALA A 376 -1.19 5.32 -24.02
C ALA A 376 0.06 4.88 -24.80
N ALA A 377 -0.12 4.39 -26.02
CA ALA A 377 1.00 4.04 -26.89
C ALA A 377 1.85 5.27 -27.20
N GLY A 378 3.17 5.21 -26.92
CA GLY A 378 4.09 6.32 -27.17
C GLY A 378 4.07 7.43 -26.11
N ALA A 379 3.40 7.23 -24.96
CA ALA A 379 3.36 8.22 -23.86
C ALA A 379 4.77 8.63 -23.36
N GLY A 380 5.78 7.77 -23.51
CA GLY A 380 7.17 8.10 -23.17
C GLY A 380 7.94 8.91 -24.23
N LYS A 381 7.30 9.24 -25.37
CA LYS A 381 7.89 10.03 -26.47
C LYS A 381 6.95 11.18 -26.89
N PRO A 382 6.71 12.19 -26.04
CA PRO A 382 5.75 13.27 -26.33
C PRO A 382 6.07 14.06 -27.61
N ASN A 383 7.34 14.06 -28.07
CA ASN A 383 7.77 14.77 -29.27
C ASN A 383 7.83 13.91 -30.56
N ALA A 384 7.59 12.59 -30.51
CA ALA A 384 7.66 11.74 -31.70
C ALA A 384 6.44 11.89 -32.63
N ASN A 385 5.31 12.37 -32.10
CA ASN A 385 4.06 12.59 -32.85
C ASN A 385 3.86 14.04 -33.31
N LYS A 386 4.85 14.93 -33.17
CA LYS A 386 4.86 16.17 -33.95
C LYS A 386 5.19 15.80 -35.39
N HIS A 387 4.16 15.45 -36.14
CA HIS A 387 4.25 15.27 -37.58
C HIS A 387 5.05 16.44 -38.17
N LYS A 388 6.05 16.08 -38.97
CA LYS A 388 6.62 16.92 -40.01
C LYS A 388 5.44 17.52 -40.79
N CYS A 389 5.02 18.74 -40.45
CA CYS A 389 4.32 19.57 -41.41
C CYS A 389 5.32 19.79 -42.54
N CYS A 390 5.08 19.15 -43.67
CA CYS A 390 5.75 19.43 -44.91
C CYS A 390 5.68 20.95 -45.14
N VAL A 391 6.84 21.61 -45.09
CA VAL A 391 7.00 22.89 -45.73
C VAL A 391 7.02 22.57 -47.22
N VAL A 392 5.87 22.73 -47.87
CA VAL A 392 5.84 22.91 -49.33
C VAL A 392 6.28 24.35 -49.54
N GLN A 393 7.52 24.53 -49.98
CA GLN A 393 7.99 25.78 -50.58
C GLN A 393 7.72 25.74 -52.07
#